data_AF-A0A2D8EUV0-F1
#
_entry.id   AF-A0A2D8EUV0-F1
#
_cell.length_a   1.000
_cell.length_b   1.000
_cell.length_c   1.000
_cell.angle_alpha   90.00
_cell.angle_beta   90.00
_cell.angle_gamma   90.00
#
_symmetry.space_group_name_H-M   'P 1'
#
loop_
_entity.id
_entity.type
_entity.pdbx_description
1 polymer ?
#
loop_
_entity_poly.entity_id
_entity_poly.type
_entity_poly.pdbx_seq_one_letter_code
_entity_poly.pdbx_strand_id
1 'polypeptide(L)'
;MKKNALKTELELTPKQKMFVEIMVSEHGSITQHEAYKKAGFSAANENSAKSCASQLLNRKINPHVAKYYDKRFEQEVKKYTGDQLRRYKRLERIADKAETDKQYAAAINAEYRSGQLAGQYVDRKEVTVTGLEGMSREQLEKKLEELSKKIDGHNAKTIEVEATTIEK
;
A
#
# COMPACT_ATOMS: atom_id res chain seq x y z
N MET A 1 -20.29 32.78 -15.85
CA MET A 1 -20.10 31.43 -15.28
C MET A 1 -19.53 31.55 -13.88
N LYS A 2 -19.98 30.71 -12.92
CA LYS A 2 -19.40 30.71 -11.56
C LYS A 2 -17.93 30.28 -11.58
N LYS A 3 -17.12 30.84 -10.67
CA LYS A 3 -15.74 30.41 -10.46
C LYS A 3 -15.71 28.93 -10.09
N ASN A 4 -14.72 28.17 -10.58
CA ASN A 4 -14.60 26.74 -10.31
C ASN A 4 -14.55 26.38 -8.82
N ALA A 5 -14.06 27.30 -7.97
CA ALA A 5 -14.04 27.17 -6.52
C ALA A 5 -15.43 27.18 -5.87
N LEU A 6 -16.41 27.81 -6.51
CA LEU A 6 -17.80 27.93 -6.02
C LEU A 6 -18.72 26.88 -6.65
N LYS A 7 -18.21 26.08 -7.61
CA LYS A 7 -19.01 25.03 -8.26
C LYS A 7 -19.23 23.88 -7.30
N THR A 8 -20.44 23.35 -7.30
CA THR A 8 -20.81 22.16 -6.53
C THR A 8 -20.85 20.93 -7.42
N GLU A 9 -21.08 19.76 -6.83
CA GLU A 9 -21.14 18.48 -7.55
C GLU A 9 -22.25 18.44 -8.63
N LEU A 10 -23.28 19.29 -8.49
CA LEU A 10 -24.39 19.40 -9.44
C LEU A 10 -24.00 20.12 -10.74
N GLU A 11 -22.91 20.87 -10.72
CA GLU A 11 -22.43 21.67 -11.85
C GLU A 11 -21.31 20.95 -12.64
N LEU A 12 -21.16 19.63 -12.45
CA LEU A 12 -20.24 18.80 -13.25
C LEU A 12 -20.78 18.62 -14.67
N THR A 13 -19.91 18.81 -15.65
CA THR A 13 -20.23 18.46 -17.05
C THR A 13 -20.36 16.94 -17.21
N PRO A 14 -21.17 16.44 -18.17
CA PRO A 14 -21.30 15.01 -18.41
C PRO A 14 -19.96 14.29 -18.63
N LYS A 15 -19.03 14.94 -19.35
CA LYS A 15 -17.67 14.38 -19.58
C LYS A 15 -16.84 14.31 -18.30
N GLN A 16 -16.89 15.32 -17.43
CA GLN A 16 -16.20 15.29 -16.14
C GLN A 16 -16.76 14.20 -15.22
N LYS A 17 -18.09 14.03 -15.21
CA LYS A 17 -18.74 12.96 -14.46
C LYS A 17 -18.30 11.60 -14.98
N MET A 18 -18.34 11.39 -16.29
CA MET A 18 -17.88 10.14 -16.93
C MET A 18 -16.41 9.84 -16.60
N PHE A 19 -15.54 10.85 -16.67
CA PHE A 19 -14.13 10.73 -16.28
C PHE A 19 -13.97 10.21 -14.84
N VAL A 20 -14.71 10.78 -13.88
CA VAL A 20 -14.66 10.33 -12.49
C VAL A 20 -15.21 8.91 -12.32
N GLU A 21 -16.33 8.58 -12.97
CA GLU A 21 -16.90 7.23 -12.88
C GLU A 21 -15.91 6.18 -13.41
N ILE A 22 -15.26 6.44 -14.56
CA ILE A 22 -14.24 5.55 -15.15
C ILE A 22 -13.02 5.41 -14.21
N MET A 23 -12.55 6.52 -13.64
CA MET A 23 -11.42 6.51 -12.69
C MET A 23 -11.71 5.70 -11.42
N VAL A 24 -12.96 5.66 -10.97
CA VAL A 24 -13.37 4.91 -9.77
C VAL A 24 -13.64 3.45 -10.11
N SER A 25 -14.29 3.16 -11.24
CA SER A 25 -14.60 1.77 -11.64
C SER A 25 -13.37 0.96 -11.99
N GLU A 26 -12.38 1.57 -12.64
CA GLU A 26 -11.14 0.93 -13.07
C GLU A 26 -9.94 1.36 -12.20
N HIS A 27 -10.19 1.67 -10.93
CA HIS A 27 -9.16 2.16 -10.02
C HIS A 27 -7.96 1.21 -9.93
N GLY A 28 -6.75 1.74 -10.17
CA GLY A 28 -5.50 0.98 -10.17
C GLY A 28 -5.15 0.29 -11.49
N SER A 29 -6.10 0.17 -12.43
CA SER A 29 -5.86 -0.45 -13.74
C SER A 29 -5.58 0.55 -14.86
N ILE A 30 -6.07 1.79 -14.72
CA ILE A 30 -5.91 2.83 -15.74
C ILE A 30 -5.27 4.10 -15.20
N THR A 31 -4.64 4.83 -16.11
CA THR A 31 -4.10 6.16 -15.85
C THR A 31 -5.16 7.24 -16.04
N GLN A 32 -4.95 8.42 -15.45
CA GLN A 32 -5.81 9.60 -15.66
C GLN A 32 -5.92 9.96 -17.15
N HIS A 33 -4.84 9.78 -17.91
CA HIS A 33 -4.83 10.04 -19.35
C HIS A 33 -5.77 9.12 -20.13
N GLU A 34 -5.79 7.83 -19.79
CA GLU A 34 -6.68 6.87 -20.42
C GLU A 34 -8.14 7.14 -20.05
N ALA A 35 -8.42 7.44 -18.78
CA ALA A 35 -9.75 7.86 -18.34
C ALA A 35 -10.23 9.12 -19.08
N TYR A 36 -9.34 10.08 -19.33
CA TYR A 36 -9.63 11.31 -20.08
C TYR A 36 -10.03 11.01 -21.53
N LYS A 37 -9.28 10.12 -22.21
CA LYS A 37 -9.62 9.66 -23.56
C LYS A 37 -10.95 8.90 -23.58
N LYS A 38 -11.15 7.93 -22.66
CA LYS A 38 -12.37 7.13 -22.56
C LYS A 38 -13.61 7.98 -22.26
N ALA A 39 -13.46 9.06 -21.49
CA ALA A 39 -14.54 10.02 -21.21
C ALA A 39 -14.90 10.94 -22.39
N GLY A 40 -14.22 10.79 -23.54
CA GLY A 40 -14.53 11.51 -24.77
C GLY A 40 -14.03 12.95 -24.80
N PHE A 41 -12.96 13.26 -24.05
CA PHE A 41 -12.29 14.55 -24.18
C PHE A 41 -11.35 14.56 -25.39
N SER A 42 -11.30 15.72 -26.06
CA SER A 42 -10.41 15.98 -27.18
C SER A 42 -9.30 16.92 -26.73
N ALA A 43 -8.05 16.61 -27.05
CA ALA A 43 -6.91 17.48 -26.84
C ALA A 43 -6.14 17.65 -28.14
N ALA A 44 -5.43 18.77 -28.29
CA ALA A 44 -4.64 19.05 -29.48
C ALA A 44 -3.51 18.02 -29.68
N ASN A 45 -2.82 17.67 -28.59
CA ASN A 45 -1.69 16.76 -28.58
C ASN A 45 -1.75 15.82 -27.37
N GLU A 46 -1.01 14.71 -27.40
CA GLU A 46 -0.99 13.74 -26.30
C GLU A 46 -0.49 14.33 -24.97
N ASN A 47 0.56 15.15 -25.02
CA ASN A 47 1.08 15.83 -23.82
C ASN A 47 0.05 16.79 -23.22
N SER A 48 -0.76 17.44 -24.07
CA SER A 48 -1.86 18.29 -23.63
C SER A 48 -2.96 17.47 -22.96
N ALA A 49 -3.32 16.30 -23.51
CA ALA A 49 -4.28 15.39 -22.88
C ALA A 49 -3.82 14.94 -21.49
N LYS A 50 -2.54 14.55 -21.32
CA LYS A 50 -1.98 14.17 -20.01
C LYS A 50 -2.05 15.32 -19.00
N SER A 51 -1.66 16.52 -19.42
CA SER A 51 -1.73 17.71 -18.56
C SER A 51 -3.18 18.06 -18.18
N CYS A 52 -4.09 18.08 -19.14
CA CYS A 52 -5.51 18.35 -18.91
C CYS A 52 -6.14 17.31 -17.98
N ALA A 53 -5.81 16.03 -18.14
CA ALA A 53 -6.28 14.95 -17.28
C ALA A 53 -5.83 15.15 -15.83
N SER A 54 -4.57 15.53 -15.62
CA SER A 54 -4.04 15.85 -14.28
C SER A 54 -4.73 17.08 -13.67
N GLN A 55 -4.97 18.11 -14.47
CA GLN A 55 -5.66 19.33 -14.04
C GLN A 55 -7.13 19.08 -13.64
N LEU A 56 -7.80 18.06 -14.17
CA LEU A 56 -9.18 17.73 -13.79
C LEU A 56 -9.30 17.29 -12.32
N LEU A 57 -8.34 16.56 -11.79
CA LEU A 57 -8.32 16.14 -10.37
C LEU A 57 -7.57 17.13 -9.47
N ASN A 58 -7.01 18.20 -10.03
CA ASN A 58 -6.30 19.19 -9.25
C ASN A 58 -7.27 20.03 -8.41
N ARG A 59 -7.15 19.92 -7.08
CA ARG A 59 -8.00 20.61 -6.11
C ARG A 59 -7.96 22.14 -6.21
N LYS A 60 -6.87 22.73 -6.74
CA LYS A 60 -6.76 24.18 -6.93
C LYS A 60 -7.52 24.67 -8.17
N ILE A 61 -7.51 23.88 -9.25
CA ILE A 61 -8.07 24.27 -10.55
C ILE A 61 -9.53 23.83 -10.67
N ASN A 62 -9.81 22.57 -10.30
CA ASN A 62 -11.12 21.92 -10.41
C ASN A 62 -11.53 21.25 -9.08
N PRO A 63 -11.74 22.03 -7.99
CA PRO A 63 -12.11 21.47 -6.69
C PRO A 63 -13.42 20.68 -6.71
N HIS A 64 -14.39 21.09 -7.54
CA HIS A 64 -15.68 20.40 -7.69
C HIS A 64 -15.54 18.97 -8.24
N VAL A 65 -14.64 18.76 -9.22
CA VAL A 65 -14.37 17.43 -9.78
C VAL A 65 -13.63 16.56 -8.77
N ALA A 66 -12.61 17.10 -8.10
CA ALA A 66 -11.87 16.38 -7.06
C ALA A 66 -12.78 15.97 -5.90
N LYS A 67 -13.68 16.85 -5.45
CA LYS A 67 -14.67 16.54 -4.41
C LYS A 67 -15.63 15.43 -4.84
N TYR A 68 -16.10 15.46 -6.08
CA TYR A 68 -16.95 14.39 -6.62
C TYR A 68 -16.20 13.05 -6.71
N TYR A 69 -14.92 13.08 -7.09
CA TYR A 69 -14.05 11.91 -7.08
C TYR A 69 -13.89 11.34 -5.66
N ASP A 70 -13.54 12.17 -4.68
CA ASP A 70 -13.38 11.74 -3.28
C ASP A 70 -14.66 11.07 -2.76
N LYS A 71 -15.82 11.68 -3.03
CA LYS A 71 -17.13 11.12 -2.66
C LYS A 71 -17.40 9.78 -3.35
N ARG A 72 -17.14 9.66 -4.65
CA ARG A 72 -17.38 8.39 -5.36
C ARG A 72 -16.42 7.30 -4.92
N PHE A 73 -15.16 7.65 -4.72
CA PHE A 73 -14.16 6.73 -4.21
C PHE A 73 -14.54 6.22 -2.82
N GLU A 74 -14.97 7.10 -1.92
CA GLU A 74 -15.44 6.69 -0.59
C GLU A 74 -16.66 5.75 -0.65
N GLN A 75 -17.60 6.01 -1.56
CA GLN A 75 -18.73 5.09 -1.79
C GLN A 75 -18.26 3.72 -2.28
N GLU A 76 -17.28 3.68 -3.17
CA GLU A 76 -16.72 2.43 -3.69
C GLU A 76 -16.00 1.67 -2.58
N VAL A 77 -15.13 2.35 -1.82
CA VAL A 77 -14.45 1.80 -0.64
C VAL A 77 -15.45 1.24 0.35
N LYS A 78 -16.53 1.96 0.66
CA LYS A 78 -17.59 1.53 1.58
C LYS A 78 -18.27 0.22 1.15
N LYS A 79 -18.41 -0.06 -0.16
CA LYS A 79 -18.92 -1.37 -0.63
C LYS A 79 -18.04 -2.53 -0.21
N TYR A 80 -16.73 -2.27 -0.08
CA TYR A 80 -15.74 -3.29 0.29
C TYR A 80 -15.46 -3.30 1.80
N THR A 81 -15.44 -2.15 2.48
CA THR A 81 -15.07 -2.09 3.90
C THR A 81 -16.26 -2.22 4.85
N GLY A 82 -17.46 -1.76 4.44
CA GLY A 82 -18.59 -1.61 5.35
C GLY A 82 -19.36 -2.90 5.66
N ASP A 83 -19.36 -3.87 4.75
CA ASP A 83 -20.21 -5.06 4.86
C ASP A 83 -19.39 -6.32 5.19
N GLN A 84 -18.89 -6.36 6.43
CA GLN A 84 -18.15 -7.51 6.94
C GLN A 84 -19.02 -8.77 6.98
N LEU A 85 -20.31 -8.63 7.29
CA LEU A 85 -21.28 -9.73 7.28
C LEU A 85 -21.39 -10.39 5.91
N ARG A 86 -21.48 -9.61 4.83
CA ARG A 86 -21.49 -10.15 3.46
C ARG A 86 -20.21 -10.90 3.13
N ARG A 87 -19.06 -10.46 3.65
CA ARG A 87 -17.79 -11.17 3.46
C ARG A 87 -17.78 -12.51 4.18
N TYR A 88 -18.25 -12.56 5.43
CA TYR A 88 -18.42 -13.81 6.16
C TYR A 88 -19.33 -14.79 5.42
N LYS A 89 -20.54 -14.37 5.05
CA LYS A 89 -21.49 -15.21 4.29
C LYS A 89 -20.94 -15.67 2.94
N ARG A 90 -20.05 -14.89 2.33
CA ARG A 90 -19.38 -15.28 1.08
C ARG A 90 -18.32 -16.34 1.33
N LEU A 91 -17.54 -16.23 2.39
CA LEU A 91 -16.53 -17.23 2.77
C LEU A 91 -17.18 -18.54 3.20
N GLU A 92 -18.23 -18.48 4.02
CA GLU A 92 -19.06 -19.64 4.42
C GLU A 92 -19.57 -20.40 3.18
N ARG A 93 -20.21 -19.70 2.24
CA ARG A 93 -20.68 -20.32 0.99
C ARG A 93 -19.55 -20.92 0.14
N ILE A 94 -18.36 -20.31 0.15
CA ILE A 94 -17.19 -20.85 -0.57
C ILE A 94 -16.70 -22.11 0.13
N ALA A 95 -16.69 -22.13 1.47
CA ALA A 95 -16.34 -23.30 2.26
C ALA A 95 -17.30 -24.46 1.97
N ASP A 96 -18.62 -24.24 2.09
CA ASP A 96 -19.66 -25.25 1.84
C ASP A 96 -19.56 -25.88 0.45
N LYS A 97 -19.36 -25.03 -0.58
CA LYS A 97 -19.20 -25.48 -1.97
C LYS A 97 -17.91 -26.28 -2.15
N ALA A 98 -16.80 -25.79 -1.59
CA ALA A 98 -15.52 -26.48 -1.66
C ALA A 98 -15.58 -27.84 -0.94
N GLU A 99 -16.27 -27.92 0.20
CA GLU A 99 -16.47 -29.18 0.93
C GLU A 99 -17.33 -30.16 0.12
N THR A 100 -18.42 -29.68 -0.47
CA THR A 100 -19.28 -30.47 -1.38
C THR A 100 -18.47 -31.03 -2.56
N ASP A 101 -17.57 -30.22 -3.12
CA ASP A 101 -16.67 -30.60 -4.22
C ASP A 101 -15.44 -31.43 -3.74
N LYS A 102 -15.39 -31.82 -2.46
CA LYS A 102 -14.29 -32.55 -1.80
C LYS A 102 -12.94 -31.83 -1.84
N GLN A 103 -12.94 -30.51 -2.08
CA GLN A 103 -11.76 -29.64 -2.05
C GLN A 103 -11.52 -29.09 -0.64
N TYR A 104 -11.23 -29.97 0.32
CA TYR A 104 -11.08 -29.60 1.73
C TYR A 104 -10.00 -28.53 1.99
N ALA A 105 -8.92 -28.52 1.21
CA ALA A 105 -7.90 -27.49 1.31
C ALA A 105 -8.46 -26.07 1.04
N ALA A 106 -9.38 -25.93 0.07
CA ALA A 106 -10.03 -24.65 -0.22
C ALA A 106 -11.04 -24.28 0.87
N ALA A 107 -11.77 -25.27 1.41
CA ALA A 107 -12.72 -25.07 2.50
C ALA A 107 -12.02 -24.60 3.80
N ILE A 108 -10.96 -25.29 4.22
CA ILE A 108 -10.16 -24.93 5.40
C ILE A 108 -9.57 -23.52 5.25
N ASN A 109 -9.08 -23.18 4.04
CA ASN A 109 -8.56 -21.84 3.78
C ASN A 109 -9.66 -20.77 3.88
N ALA A 110 -10.87 -21.04 3.40
CA ALA A 110 -11.98 -20.10 3.52
C ALA A 110 -12.35 -19.83 4.99
N GLU A 111 -12.41 -20.88 5.82
CA GLU A 111 -12.62 -20.78 7.27
C GLU A 111 -11.50 -20.03 7.99
N TYR A 112 -10.25 -20.35 7.67
CA TYR A 112 -9.10 -19.65 8.25
C TYR A 112 -9.14 -18.14 7.94
N ARG A 113 -9.43 -17.76 6.68
CA ARG A 113 -9.61 -16.35 6.29
C ARG A 113 -10.81 -15.70 6.97
N SER A 114 -11.86 -16.45 7.26
CA SER A 114 -13.01 -15.99 8.06
C SER A 114 -12.58 -15.64 9.48
N GLY A 115 -11.86 -16.52 10.18
CA GLY A 115 -11.32 -16.23 11.50
C GLY A 115 -10.31 -15.06 11.50
N GLN A 116 -9.56 -14.87 10.40
CA GLN A 116 -8.67 -13.70 10.26
C GLN A 116 -9.47 -12.41 10.15
N LEU A 117 -10.56 -12.43 9.37
CA LEU A 117 -11.48 -11.29 9.26
C LEU A 117 -12.16 -10.96 10.60
N ALA A 118 -12.38 -11.96 11.45
CA ALA A 118 -12.91 -11.80 12.80
C ALA A 118 -11.87 -11.31 13.83
N GLY A 119 -10.60 -11.16 13.42
CA GLY A 119 -9.52 -10.80 14.32
C GLY A 119 -9.15 -11.89 15.33
N GLN A 120 -9.61 -13.13 15.12
CA GLN A 120 -9.29 -14.27 15.98
C GLN A 120 -7.83 -14.71 15.84
N TYR A 121 -7.24 -14.45 14.67
CA TYR A 121 -5.82 -14.70 14.43
C TYR A 121 -5.05 -13.38 14.46
N VAL A 122 -4.18 -13.23 15.45
CA VAL A 122 -3.22 -12.13 15.54
C VAL A 122 -1.85 -12.68 15.16
N ASP A 123 -1.32 -12.22 14.02
CA ASP A 123 0.05 -12.54 13.64
C ASP A 123 1.01 -11.60 14.38
N ARG A 124 1.68 -12.11 15.41
CA ARG A 124 2.72 -11.37 16.13
C ARG A 124 4.07 -11.69 15.51
N LYS A 125 4.57 -10.77 14.69
CA LYS A 125 5.94 -10.83 14.17
C LYS A 125 6.85 -9.93 15.01
N GLU A 126 7.60 -10.53 15.93
CA GLU A 126 8.65 -9.82 16.68
C GLU A 126 9.90 -9.68 15.80
N VAL A 127 10.31 -8.44 15.51
CA VAL A 127 11.58 -8.15 14.84
C VAL A 127 12.60 -7.81 15.91
N THR A 128 13.42 -8.79 16.29
CA THR A 128 14.53 -8.59 17.21
C THR A 128 15.65 -7.83 16.48
N VAL A 129 15.66 -6.50 16.61
CA VAL A 129 16.83 -5.70 16.24
C VAL A 129 17.89 -5.97 17.30
N THR A 130 18.79 -6.92 17.03
CA THR A 130 19.94 -7.20 17.90
C THR A 130 20.92 -6.03 17.83
N GLY A 131 20.66 -4.99 18.63
CA GLY A 131 21.74 -4.14 19.13
C GLY A 131 22.75 -5.00 19.90
N LEU A 132 24.01 -4.54 19.99
CA LEU A 132 25.10 -5.26 20.69
C LEU A 132 24.75 -5.60 22.16
N GLU A 133 23.81 -4.87 22.76
CA GLU A 133 23.35 -5.03 24.13
C GLU A 133 22.44 -6.25 24.38
N GLY A 134 21.92 -6.89 23.32
CA GLY A 134 20.99 -8.03 23.42
C GLY A 134 21.58 -9.39 23.02
N MET A 135 22.89 -9.47 22.77
CA MET A 135 23.56 -10.70 22.33
C MET A 135 24.06 -11.49 23.53
N SER A 136 23.90 -12.82 23.50
CA SER A 136 24.62 -13.68 24.45
C SER A 136 26.13 -13.59 24.19
N ARG A 137 26.94 -13.86 25.21
CA ARG A 137 28.42 -13.83 25.11
C ARG A 137 28.94 -14.63 23.91
N GLU A 138 28.35 -15.80 23.66
CA GLU A 138 28.71 -16.67 22.53
C GLU A 138 28.41 -16.04 21.16
N GLN A 139 27.33 -15.28 21.05
CA GLN A 139 26.95 -14.57 19.82
C GLN A 139 27.85 -13.35 19.57
N LEU A 140 28.29 -12.67 20.64
CA LEU A 140 29.27 -11.58 20.58
C LEU A 140 30.63 -12.09 20.13
N GLU A 141 31.11 -13.20 20.69
CA GLU A 141 32.38 -13.81 20.34
C GLU A 141 32.41 -14.21 18.86
N LYS A 142 31.33 -14.83 18.34
CA LYS A 142 31.21 -15.14 16.90
C LYS A 142 31.21 -13.90 16.01
N LYS A 143 30.48 -12.84 16.38
CA LYS A 143 30.48 -11.57 15.62
C LYS A 143 31.84 -10.87 15.66
N LEU A 144 32.52 -10.90 16.80
CA LEU A 144 33.88 -10.38 16.95
C LEU A 144 34.87 -11.15 16.08
N GLU A 145 34.76 -12.48 16.02
CA GLU A 145 35.61 -13.31 15.17
C GLU A 145 35.34 -13.05 13.67
N GLU A 146 34.07 -12.90 13.27
CA GLU A 146 33.69 -12.52 11.91
C GLU A 146 34.21 -11.12 11.52
N LEU A 147 34.18 -10.16 12.46
CA LEU A 147 34.72 -8.82 12.26
C LEU A 147 36.25 -8.84 12.20
N SER A 148 36.92 -9.60 13.07
CA SER A 148 38.38 -9.78 13.03
C SER A 148 38.82 -10.33 11.69
N LYS A 149 38.19 -11.42 11.20
CA LYS A 149 38.50 -12.00 9.89
C LYS A 149 38.30 -11.03 8.72
N LYS A 150 37.31 -10.14 8.81
CA LYS A 150 37.08 -9.08 7.80
C LYS A 150 38.11 -7.95 7.88
N ILE A 151 38.57 -7.61 9.09
CA ILE A 151 39.58 -6.57 9.33
C ILE A 151 40.97 -7.08 8.93
N ASP A 152 41.29 -8.34 9.24
CA ASP A 152 42.56 -8.99 8.89
C ASP A 152 42.73 -9.17 7.36
N GLY A 153 41.63 -9.18 6.60
CA GLY A 153 41.65 -9.14 5.13
C GLY A 153 42.05 -7.79 4.53
N HIS A 154 42.11 -6.72 5.33
CA HIS A 154 42.48 -5.37 4.92
C HIS A 154 43.57 -4.78 5.84
N ASN A 155 44.79 -5.32 5.80
CA ASN A 155 46.06 -4.71 6.27
C ASN A 155 45.92 -3.62 7.36
N ALA A 156 45.32 -3.96 8.51
CA ALA A 156 45.30 -3.06 9.64
C ALA A 156 46.67 -3.14 10.31
N LYS A 157 47.46 -2.06 10.22
CA LYS A 157 48.73 -1.92 10.94
C LYS A 157 48.45 -2.09 12.44
N THR A 158 48.87 -3.21 13.01
CA THR A 158 48.96 -3.39 14.45
C THR A 158 49.99 -2.39 15.00
N ILE A 159 49.56 -1.55 15.94
CA ILE A 159 50.47 -0.73 16.75
C ILE A 159 50.55 -1.43 18.10
N GLU A 160 51.68 -2.09 18.35
CA GLU A 160 52.03 -2.57 19.68
C GLU A 160 52.41 -1.34 20.53
N VAL A 161 51.66 -1.12 21.61
CA VAL A 161 51.99 -0.10 22.61
C VAL A 161 52.52 -0.83 23.83
N GLU A 162 53.83 -0.77 24.04
CA GLU A 162 54.44 -1.13 25.33
C GLU A 162 54.14 -0.02 26.34
N ALA A 163 53.40 -0.36 27.40
CA ALA A 163 53.13 0.56 28.49
C ALA A 163 54.38 0.70 29.36
N THR A 164 55.10 1.83 29.24
CA THR A 164 56.11 2.22 30.23
C THR A 164 55.42 2.82 31.45
N THR A 165 55.41 2.08 32.55
CA THR A 165 55.05 2.58 33.88
C THR A 165 56.08 3.61 34.33
N ILE A 166 55.65 4.86 34.50
CA ILE A 166 56.43 5.88 35.19
C ILE A 166 56.02 5.83 36.66
N GLU A 167 56.84 5.18 37.50
CA GLU A 167 56.79 5.33 38.94
C GLU A 167 57.57 6.59 39.35
N LYS A 168 57.05 7.31 40.34
CA LYS A 168 57.61 8.56 40.90
C LYS A 168 58.96 8.36 41.56
#